data_AF-A0A1G5LPM3-F1
#
_entry.id   AF-A0A1G5LPM3-F1
#
_cell.length_a   1.000
_cell.length_b   1.000
_cell.length_c   1.000
_cell.angle_alpha   90.00
_cell.angle_beta   90.00
_cell.angle_gamma   90.00
#
_symmetry.space_group_name_H-M   'P 1'
#
loop_
_entity.id
_entity.type
_entity.pdbx_description
1 polymer ?
#
loop_
_entity_poly.entity_id
_entity_poly.type
_entity_poly.pdbx_seq_one_letter_code
_entity_poly.pdbx_strand_id
1 'polypeptide(L)' 'MDQFLKSLRHRAGIQARIDEEQTRPAPDYLRLTGLKKLRLKFREQIEFIERMNRNGEVVPIPVVRRRSFRSVLAGRT' A
#
# COMPACT_ATOMS: atom_id res chain seq x y z
N MET A 1 -6.32 15.01 -7.04
CA MET A 1 -7.30 13.89 -7.19
C MET A 1 -6.68 12.55 -7.59
N ASP A 2 -5.61 12.51 -8.39
CA ASP A 2 -5.01 11.26 -8.89
C ASP A 2 -4.51 10.30 -7.79
N GLN A 3 -3.97 10.82 -6.68
CA GLN A 3 -3.41 9.98 -5.60
C GLN A 3 -4.47 9.19 -4.81
N PHE A 4 -5.65 9.78 -4.61
CA PHE A 4 -6.78 9.10 -3.96
C PHE A 4 -7.23 7.88 -4.77
N LEU A 5 -7.43 8.09 -6.09
CA LEU A 5 -7.80 7.02 -7.02
C LEU A 5 -6.72 5.93 -7.10
N LYS A 6 -5.44 6.31 -7.07
CA LYS A 6 -4.33 5.35 -6.99
C LYS A 6 -4.39 4.52 -5.70
N SER A 7 -4.56 5.14 -4.54
CA SER A 7 -4.67 4.43 -3.26
C SER A 7 -5.86 3.47 -3.22
N LEU A 8 -7.02 3.86 -3.77
CA LEU A 8 -8.20 3.00 -3.88
C LEU A 8 -7.93 1.77 -4.78
N ARG A 9 -7.34 1.97 -5.97
CA ARG A 9 -6.99 0.88 -6.89
C ARG A 9 -6.01 -0.11 -6.25
N HIS A 10 -4.99 0.39 -5.56
CA HIS A 10 -4.03 -0.47 -4.87
C HIS A 10 -4.68 -1.25 -3.73
N ARG A 11 -5.56 -0.63 -2.92
CA ARG A 11 -6.31 -1.32 -1.87
C ARG A 11 -7.16 -2.46 -2.43
N ALA A 12 -7.87 -2.23 -3.53
CA ALA A 12 -8.68 -3.25 -4.19
C ALA A 12 -7.82 -4.45 -4.65
N GLY A 13 -6.67 -4.19 -5.28
CA GLY A 13 -5.74 -5.25 -5.68
C GLY A 13 -5.14 -6.04 -4.50
N ILE A 14 -4.92 -5.40 -3.35
CA ILE A 14 -4.46 -6.10 -2.14
C ILE A 14 -5.57 -6.98 -1.56
N GLN A 15 -6.82 -6.55 -1.60
CA GLN A 15 -7.93 -7.37 -1.11
C GLN A 15 -8.07 -8.66 -1.95
N ALA A 16 -8.04 -8.55 -3.28
CA ALA A 16 -8.06 -9.71 -4.16
C ALA A 16 -6.93 -10.71 -3.85
N ARG A 17 -5.71 -10.22 -3.63
CA ARG A 17 -4.55 -11.07 -3.25
C ARG A 17 -4.70 -11.73 -1.88
N ILE A 18 -5.40 -11.10 -0.93
CA ILE A 18 -5.71 -11.70 0.36
C ILE A 18 -6.71 -12.84 0.15
N ASP A 19 -7.77 -12.58 -0.62
CA ASP A 19 -8.83 -13.56 -0.87
C ASP A 19 -8.26 -14.79 -1.61
N GLU A 20 -7.43 -14.56 -2.64
CA GLU A 20 -6.68 -15.60 -3.34
C GLU A 20 -5.84 -16.44 -2.36
N GLU A 21 -5.03 -15.81 -1.50
CA GLU A 21 -4.16 -16.54 -0.57
C GLU A 21 -4.94 -17.29 0.51
N GLN A 22 -6.09 -16.77 0.96
CA GLN A 22 -6.95 -17.43 1.95
C GLN A 22 -7.66 -18.66 1.39
N THR A 23 -7.95 -18.69 0.10
CA THR A 23 -8.59 -19.85 -0.56
C THR A 23 -7.61 -20.99 -0.85
N ARG A 24 -6.31 -20.81 -0.62
CA ARG A 24 -5.31 -21.84 -0.88
C ARG A 24 -5.45 -22.99 0.13
N PRO A 25 -5.25 -24.25 -0.30
CA PRO A 25 -5.28 -25.41 0.61
C PRO A 25 -4.27 -25.34 1.76
N ALA A 26 -3.15 -24.65 1.56
CA ALA A 26 -2.14 -24.35 2.58
C ALA A 26 -1.76 -22.85 2.50
N PRO A 27 -2.45 -21.96 3.24
CA PRO A 27 -2.18 -20.53 3.19
C PRO A 27 -0.81 -20.17 3.78
N ASP A 28 -0.09 -19.26 3.13
CA ASP A 28 1.10 -18.64 3.70
C ASP A 28 0.70 -17.52 4.67
N TYR A 29 0.77 -17.81 5.97
CA TYR A 29 0.42 -16.86 7.04
C TYR A 29 1.35 -15.64 7.10
N LEU A 30 2.62 -15.76 6.71
CA LEU A 30 3.54 -14.63 6.65
C LEU A 30 3.13 -13.66 5.54
N ARG A 31 2.81 -14.22 4.36
CA ARG A 31 2.28 -13.47 3.22
C ARG A 31 0.94 -12.81 3.55
N LEU A 32 0.00 -13.53 4.16
CA LEU A 32 -1.28 -12.97 4.61
C LEU A 32 -1.09 -11.82 5.59
N THR A 33 -0.17 -11.96 6.55
CA THR A 33 0.13 -10.91 7.53
C THR A 33 0.70 -9.66 6.85
N GLY A 34 1.62 -9.84 5.89
CA GLY A 34 2.15 -8.75 5.07
C GLY A 34 1.06 -8.02 4.27
N LEU A 35 0.20 -8.77 3.60
CA LEU A 35 -0.91 -8.22 2.82
C LEU A 35 -1.92 -7.47 3.69
N LYS A 36 -2.29 -8.02 4.86
CA LYS A 36 -3.18 -7.35 5.82
C LYS A 36 -2.59 -6.05 6.35
N LYS A 37 -1.30 -6.02 6.67
CA LYS A 37 -0.59 -4.78 7.05
C LYS A 37 -0.61 -3.74 5.93
N LEU A 38 -0.42 -4.17 4.68
CA LEU A 38 -0.46 -3.27 3.54
C LEU A 38 -1.87 -2.71 3.29
N ARG A 39 -2.92 -3.54 3.44
CA ARG A 39 -4.32 -3.11 3.40
C ARG A 39 -4.63 -2.03 4.44
N LEU A 40 -4.14 -2.21 5.67
CA LEU A 40 -4.28 -1.24 6.76
C LEU A 40 -3.64 0.11 6.39
N LYS A 41 -2.40 0.10 5.90
CA LYS A 41 -1.71 1.33 5.47
C LYS A 41 -2.46 2.09 4.38
N PHE A 42 -3.03 1.39 3.40
CA PHE A 42 -3.84 2.04 2.37
C PHE A 42 -5.12 2.66 2.95
N ARG A 43 -5.76 2.02 3.93
CA ARG A 43 -6.91 2.61 4.64
C ARG A 43 -6.52 3.93 5.32
N GLU A 44 -5.43 3.94 6.07
CA GLU A 44 -4.92 5.14 6.75
C GLU A 44 -4.59 6.26 5.76
N GLN A 45 -3.97 5.93 4.62
CA GLN A 45 -3.70 6.89 3.54
C GLN A 45 -4.98 7.48 2.92
N ILE A 46 -5.98 6.64 2.68
CA ILE A 46 -7.29 7.07 2.16
C ILE A 46 -7.96 8.01 3.17
N GLU A 47 -8.05 7.63 4.45
CA GLU A 47 -8.64 8.45 5.52
C GLU A 47 -7.92 9.80 5.69
N PHE A 48 -6.58 9.81 5.53
CA PHE A 48 -5.80 11.04 5.54
C PHE A 48 -6.19 11.95 4.37
N ILE A 49 -6.23 11.41 3.14
CA ILE A 49 -6.62 12.17 1.95
C ILE A 49 -8.07 12.68 2.07
N GLU A 50 -8.99 11.86 2.58
CA GLU A 50 -10.39 12.24 2.79
C GLU A 50 -10.56 13.39 3.79
N ARG A 51 -9.79 13.38 4.88
CA ARG A 51 -9.79 14.48 5.85
C ARG A 51 -9.31 15.79 5.23
N MET A 52 -8.25 15.73 4.43
CA MET A 52 -7.74 16.90 3.70
C MET A 52 -8.79 17.43 2.70
N ASN A 53 -9.38 16.54 1.89
CA ASN A 53 -10.39 16.93 0.90
C ASN A 53 -11.66 17.53 1.54
N ARG A 54 -12.09 17.03 2.70
CA ARG A 54 -13.30 17.53 3.41
C ARG A 54 -13.14 18.96 3.93
N ASN A 55 -11.92 19.38 4.25
CA ASN A 55 -11.66 20.71 4.78
C ASN A 55 -11.51 21.78 3.67
N GLY A 56 -11.66 21.40 2.39
CA GLY A 56 -11.46 22.31 1.24
C GLY A 56 -9.99 22.70 1.01
N GLU A 57 -9.08 22.30 1.89
CA GLU A 57 -7.66 22.59 1.76
C GLU A 57 -6.97 21.53 0.89
N VAL A 58 -6.46 21.97 -0.26
CA VAL A 58 -5.56 21.16 -1.10
C VAL A 58 -4.17 21.17 -0.45
N VAL A 59 -3.99 20.37 0.61
CA VAL A 59 -2.68 20.24 1.24
C VAL A 59 -1.81 19.29 0.40
N PRO A 60 -0.62 19.72 -0.06
CA PRO A 60 0.28 18.87 -0.83
C PRO A 60 0.76 17.71 0.04
N ILE A 61 0.42 16.48 -0.36
CA ILE A 61 0.79 15.27 0.37
C ILE A 61 2.23 14.90 0.01
N PRO A 62 3.20 14.98 0.94
CA PRO A 62 4.57 14.62 0.66
C PRO A 62 4.66 13.11 0.40
N VAL A 63 4.91 12.73 -0.85
CA VAL A 63 5.13 11.34 -1.24
C VAL A 63 6.56 10.95 -0.88
N VAL A 64 6.75 10.39 0.32
CA VAL A 64 8.02 9.76 0.67
C VAL A 64 8.17 8.47 -0.13
N ARG A 65 8.76 8.58 -1.34
CA ARG A 65 9.25 7.41 -2.06
C ARG A 65 10.42 6.84 -1.27
N ARG A 66 10.16 5.78 -0.49
CA ARG A 66 11.23 4.98 0.10
C ARG A 66 12.12 4.50 -1.06
N ARG A 67 13.36 5.01 -1.14
CA ARG A 67 14.37 4.52 -2.07
C ARG A 67 14.38 2.99 -1.94
N SER A 68 14.08 2.30 -3.03
CA SER A 68 14.35 0.86 -3.11
C SER A 68 15.81 0.68 -2.75
N PHE A 69 16.09 -0.10 -1.71
CA PHE A 69 17.44 -0.41 -1.28
C PHE A 69 18.15 -1.11 -2.45
N ARG A 70 18.99 -0.39 -3.19
CA ARG A 70 19.96 -1.02 -4.11
C ARG A 70 21.02 -1.64 -3.20
N SER A 71 21.09 -2.97 -3.17
CA SER A 71 22.18 -3.65 -2.47
C SER A 71 23.51 -3.22 -3.07
N VAL A 72 24.42 -2.72 -2.23
CA VAL A 72 25.77 -2.25 -2.62
C VAL A 72 26.71 -3.42 -2.97
N LEU A 73 26.22 -4.66 -2.91
CA LEU A 73 27.03 -5.87 -3.09
C LEU A 73 27.23 -6.30 -4.55
N ALA A 74 26.70 -5.57 -5.53
CA ALA A 74 26.79 -5.93 -6.95
C ALA A 74 28.04 -5.39 -7.69
N GLY A 75 29.16 -5.17 -6.98
CA GLY A 75 30.31 -4.47 -7.56
C GLY A 75 31.68 -4.80 -6.96
N ARG A 76 31.94 -6.08 -6.65
CA ARG A 76 33.31 -6.57 -6.43
C ARG A 76 33.52 -7.85 -7.24
N THR A 77 33.97 -7.67 -8.46
CA THR A 77 34.74 -8.66 -9.24
C THR A 77 36.17 -8.16 -9.31
#